data_AF-S4REM2-F1
#
_entry.id   AF-S4REM2-F1
#
_cell.length_a   1.000
_cell.length_b   1.000
_cell.length_c   1.000
_cell.angle_alpha   90.00
_cell.angle_beta   90.00
_cell.angle_gamma   90.00
#
_symmetry.space_group_name_H-M   'P 1'
#
loop_
_entity.id
_entity.type
_entity.pdbx_description
1 polymer ?
#
loop_
_entity_poly.entity_id
_entity_poly.type
_entity_poly.pdbx_seq_one_letter_code
_entity_poly.pdbx_strand_id
1 'polypeptide(L)'
;ALPRPGIFRFLWELEGGGPTDGEVQSVRTIGRMVLYDAVLSRARITMVNGTEYHKLWVDTSLIEPFTTRMGGLYLFLGEIERLTDEERPLLKARVVQCVDGVDLPALEQALKDQRRYLATREGSE
;
A
#
# COMPACT_ATOMS: atom_id res chain seq x y z
N ALA A 1 7.99 22.31 1.74
CA ALA A 1 7.91 21.26 2.78
C ALA A 1 8.10 19.89 2.13
N LEU A 2 8.70 18.92 2.83
CA LEU A 2 8.88 17.55 2.31
C LEU A 2 7.62 16.70 2.55
N PRO A 3 7.31 15.72 1.68
CA PRO A 3 6.17 14.83 1.89
C PRO A 3 6.37 13.97 3.15
N ARG A 4 5.26 13.60 3.82
CA ARG A 4 5.29 12.72 4.99
C ARG A 4 5.91 11.36 4.62
N PRO A 5 6.69 10.74 5.54
CA PRO A 5 7.23 9.41 5.30
C PRO A 5 6.10 8.39 5.16
N GLY A 6 6.25 7.46 4.22
CA GLY A 6 5.27 6.40 4.00
C GLY A 6 5.39 5.27 5.02
N ILE A 7 4.43 5.12 5.92
CA ILE A 7 4.43 4.01 6.87
C ILE A 7 4.06 2.72 6.12
N PHE A 8 4.83 1.65 6.32
CA PHE A 8 4.50 0.39 5.66
C PHE A 8 3.26 -0.23 6.27
N ARG A 9 2.26 -0.52 5.43
CA ARG A 9 1.00 -1.18 5.78
C ARG A 9 0.66 -2.26 4.76
N PHE A 10 0.27 -3.42 5.24
CA PHE A 10 -0.26 -4.49 4.39
C PHE A 10 -1.71 -4.19 3.97
N LEU A 11 -2.19 -4.84 2.90
CA LEU A 11 -3.53 -4.60 2.36
C LEU A 11 -4.63 -4.87 3.40
N TRP A 12 -4.50 -5.93 4.21
CA TRP A 12 -5.44 -6.24 5.28
C TRP A 12 -5.47 -5.17 6.38
N GLU A 13 -4.36 -4.47 6.62
CA GLU A 13 -4.27 -3.38 7.60
C GLU A 13 -4.88 -2.08 7.07
N LEU A 14 -5.03 -1.96 5.74
CA LEU A 14 -5.67 -0.82 5.07
C LEU A 14 -7.17 -1.04 4.92
N GLU A 15 -7.62 -2.28 4.67
CA GLU A 15 -9.05 -2.63 4.62
C GLU A 15 -9.71 -2.59 6.00
N GLY A 16 -9.06 -3.15 7.03
CA GLY A 16 -9.64 -3.28 8.38
C GLY A 16 -9.49 -2.06 9.30
N GLY A 17 -8.65 -1.08 8.92
CA GLY A 17 -8.25 0.01 9.80
C GLY A 17 -7.45 1.11 9.09
N GLY A 18 -7.90 1.50 7.90
CA GLY A 18 -7.37 2.64 7.16
C GLY A 18 -7.46 3.97 7.92
N PRO A 19 -7.09 5.11 7.29
CA PRO A 19 -7.15 6.42 7.91
C PRO A 19 -8.53 6.72 8.49
N THR A 20 -8.56 7.53 9.55
CA THR A 20 -9.81 8.10 10.04
C THR A 20 -10.42 9.03 8.98
N ASP A 21 -11.71 9.32 9.11
CA ASP A 21 -12.41 10.14 8.13
C ASP A 21 -11.75 11.53 7.96
N GLY A 22 -11.48 11.92 6.72
CA GLY A 22 -10.76 13.15 6.38
C GLY A 22 -9.25 13.13 6.66
N GLU A 23 -8.68 12.01 7.14
CA GLU A 23 -7.24 11.88 7.35
C GLU A 23 -6.53 11.36 6.10
N VAL A 24 -5.50 12.08 5.66
CA VAL A 24 -4.59 11.64 4.60
C VAL A 24 -3.34 11.02 5.23
N GLN A 25 -3.10 9.74 4.93
CA GLN A 25 -1.92 9.02 5.39
C GLN A 25 -0.97 8.73 4.22
N SER A 26 0.32 8.98 4.42
CA SER A 26 1.37 8.52 3.50
C SER A 26 1.70 7.06 3.85
N VAL A 27 1.55 6.14 2.91
CA VAL A 27 1.73 4.70 3.14
C VAL A 27 2.64 4.06 2.09
N ARG A 28 3.38 3.04 2.51
CA ARG A 28 3.98 2.03 1.62
C ARG A 28 3.15 0.77 1.70
N THR A 29 2.84 0.17 0.57
CA THR A 29 2.10 -1.09 0.53
C THR A 29 2.57 -1.97 -0.61
N ILE A 30 2.28 -3.27 -0.53
CA ILE A 30 2.75 -4.26 -1.48
C ILE A 30 1.60 -5.16 -1.94
N GLY A 31 1.50 -5.43 -3.24
CA GLY A 31 0.48 -6.34 -3.75
C GLY A 31 0.69 -6.75 -5.20
N ARG A 32 0.00 -7.81 -5.60
CA ARG A 32 0.03 -8.32 -6.98
C ARG A 32 -0.91 -7.54 -7.86
N MET A 33 -0.41 -7.05 -8.99
CA MET A 33 -1.22 -6.34 -9.99
C MET A 33 -2.19 -7.30 -10.67
N VAL A 34 -3.50 -7.10 -10.49
CA VAL A 34 -4.54 -7.96 -11.10
C VAL A 34 -5.40 -7.24 -12.13
N LEU A 35 -5.37 -5.90 -12.15
CA LEU A 35 -6.02 -5.08 -13.17
C LEU A 35 -5.25 -3.77 -13.34
N TYR A 36 -5.12 -3.30 -14.58
CA TYR A 36 -4.64 -1.96 -14.89
C TYR A 36 -5.42 -1.40 -16.08
N ASP A 37 -6.02 -0.24 -15.88
CA ASP A 37 -6.69 0.57 -16.89
C ASP A 37 -5.87 1.85 -17.09
N ALA A 38 -5.17 1.92 -18.23
CA ALA A 38 -4.34 3.07 -18.57
C ALA A 38 -5.15 4.29 -19.01
N VAL A 39 -6.41 4.13 -19.42
CA VAL A 39 -7.28 5.26 -19.81
C VAL A 39 -7.77 5.98 -18.56
N LEU A 40 -8.08 5.22 -17.50
CA LEU A 40 -8.52 5.76 -16.22
C LEU A 40 -7.37 6.00 -15.22
N SER A 41 -6.12 5.73 -15.62
CA SER A 41 -4.93 5.70 -14.75
C SER A 41 -5.22 4.99 -13.42
N ARG A 42 -5.76 3.77 -13.51
CA ARG A 42 -6.26 3.03 -12.34
C ARG A 42 -5.80 1.59 -12.34
N ALA A 43 -5.19 1.18 -11.24
CA ALA A 43 -4.75 -0.19 -10.99
C ALA A 43 -5.50 -0.82 -9.83
N ARG A 44 -5.59 -2.16 -9.83
CA ARG A 44 -6.03 -2.94 -8.68
C ARG A 44 -4.98 -3.96 -8.30
N ILE A 45 -4.61 -3.95 -7.03
CA ILE A 45 -3.68 -4.91 -6.45
C ILE A 45 -4.37 -5.82 -5.43
N THR A 46 -3.82 -7.02 -5.24
CA THR A 46 -4.31 -7.99 -4.24
C THR A 46 -3.19 -8.64 -3.45
N MET A 47 -3.53 -9.09 -2.25
CA MET A 47 -2.71 -9.97 -1.40
C MET A 47 -3.61 -10.97 -0.68
N VAL A 48 -3.03 -12.11 -0.32
CA VAL A 48 -3.69 -13.13 0.49
C VAL A 48 -3.11 -13.10 1.90
N ASN A 49 -3.98 -13.13 2.91
CA ASN A 49 -3.60 -13.33 4.31
C ASN A 49 -4.38 -14.52 4.87
N GLY A 50 -3.70 -15.63 5.14
CA GLY A 50 -4.36 -16.90 5.47
C GLY A 50 -5.30 -17.33 4.33
N THR A 51 -6.61 -17.34 4.59
CA THR A 51 -7.65 -17.66 3.60
C THR A 51 -8.36 -16.43 3.02
N GLU A 52 -8.02 -15.23 3.51
CA GLU A 52 -8.69 -13.98 3.13
C GLU A 52 -7.96 -13.28 1.97
N TYR A 53 -8.75 -12.71 1.06
CA TYR A 53 -8.27 -11.95 -0.09
C TYR A 53 -8.53 -10.47 0.14
N HIS A 54 -7.45 -9.69 0.17
CA HIS A 54 -7.49 -8.24 0.35
C HIS A 54 -7.14 -7.54 -0.96
N LYS A 55 -7.78 -6.40 -1.23
CA LYS A 55 -7.62 -5.64 -2.47
C LYS A 55 -7.51 -4.14 -2.20
N LEU A 56 -6.77 -3.46 -3.07
CA LEU A 56 -6.64 -2.01 -3.02
C LEU A 56 -6.68 -1.43 -4.44
N TRP A 57 -7.41 -0.33 -4.60
CA TRP A 57 -7.37 0.47 -5.81
C TRP A 57 -6.24 1.50 -5.70
N VAL A 58 -5.54 1.70 -6.81
CA VAL A 58 -4.41 2.62 -6.91
C VAL A 58 -4.66 3.56 -8.07
N ASP A 59 -4.60 4.86 -7.82
CA ASP A 59 -4.50 5.91 -8.84
C ASP A 59 -3.03 6.02 -9.27
N THR A 60 -2.78 5.81 -10.55
CA THR A 60 -1.45 5.73 -11.16
C THR A 60 -1.09 6.97 -11.97
N SER A 61 -1.92 8.01 -11.96
CA SER A 61 -1.76 9.20 -12.82
C SER A 61 -0.41 9.91 -12.67
N LEU A 62 0.23 9.86 -11.50
CA LEU A 62 1.52 10.51 -11.22
C LEU A 62 2.75 9.63 -11.47
N ILE A 63 2.55 8.34 -11.73
CA ILE A 63 3.63 7.35 -11.91
C ILE A 63 3.68 6.78 -13.32
N GLU A 64 2.84 7.28 -14.22
CA GLU A 64 2.84 6.93 -15.63
C GLU A 64 3.87 7.74 -16.42
N PRO A 65 4.54 7.14 -17.44
CA PRO A 65 4.47 5.74 -17.83
C PRO A 65 5.35 4.85 -16.92
N PHE A 66 4.91 3.61 -16.69
CA PHE A 66 5.73 2.58 -16.05
C PHE A 66 5.54 1.24 -16.75
N THR A 67 6.51 0.33 -16.59
CA THR A 67 6.42 -1.03 -17.16
C THR A 67 5.43 -1.86 -16.34
N THR A 68 4.19 -1.97 -16.84
CA THR A 68 3.16 -2.78 -16.21
C THR A 68 3.25 -4.25 -16.62
N ARG A 69 3.47 -5.11 -15.64
CA ARG A 69 3.36 -6.57 -15.73
C ARG A 69 2.20 -7.07 -14.88
N MET A 70 1.17 -7.61 -15.54
CA MET A 70 0.06 -8.30 -14.88
C MET A 70 0.56 -9.52 -14.07
N GLY A 71 0.03 -9.69 -12.86
CA GLY A 71 0.44 -10.72 -11.90
C GLY A 71 1.74 -10.43 -11.14
N GLY A 72 2.52 -9.43 -11.59
CA GLY A 72 3.75 -8.99 -10.92
C GLY A 72 3.45 -8.42 -9.52
N LEU A 73 4.43 -8.56 -8.62
CA LEU A 73 4.38 -7.99 -7.27
C LEU A 73 4.93 -6.57 -7.29
N TYR A 74 4.18 -5.62 -6.74
CA TYR A 74 4.54 -4.21 -6.75
C TYR A 74 4.52 -3.62 -5.36
N LEU A 75 5.50 -2.76 -5.09
CA LEU A 75 5.50 -1.86 -3.95
C LEU A 75 5.06 -0.47 -4.42
N PHE A 76 4.04 0.06 -3.77
CA PHE A 76 3.54 1.41 -3.98
C PHE A 76 3.84 2.29 -2.78
N LEU A 77 4.18 3.55 -3.03
CA LEU A 77 4.23 4.62 -2.03
C LEU A 77 3.31 5.74 -2.50
N GLY A 78 2.45 6.21 -1.61
CA GLY A 78 1.49 7.24 -1.95
C GLY A 78 0.64 7.65 -0.77
N GLU A 79 -0.35 8.47 -1.09
CA GLU A 79 -1.29 9.04 -0.13
C GLU A 79 -2.61 8.27 -0.23
N ILE A 80 -3.10 7.80 0.91
CA ILE A 80 -4.39 7.13 1.04
C ILE A 80 -5.31 8.02 1.86
N GLU A 81 -6.51 8.22 1.34
CA GLU A 81 -7.58 8.99 1.97
C GLU A 81 -8.82 8.11 1.99
N ARG A 82 -9.54 8.14 3.11
CA ARG A 82 -10.83 7.45 3.23
C ARG A 82 -11.92 8.46 2.91
N LEU A 83 -12.46 8.42 1.70
CA LEU A 83 -13.60 9.26 1.31
C LEU A 83 -14.87 8.67 1.93
N THR A 84 -15.66 9.50 2.62
CA THR A 84 -16.90 9.11 3.34
C THR A 84 -17.89 8.33 2.48
N ASP A 85 -17.90 8.59 1.17
CA ASP A 85 -18.93 8.12 0.25
C ASP A 85 -18.44 6.99 -0.68
N GLU A 86 -17.15 6.66 -0.64
CA GLU A 86 -16.57 5.56 -1.43
C GLU A 86 -16.27 4.36 -0.53
N GLU A 87 -16.87 3.21 -0.83
CA GLU A 87 -16.67 1.96 -0.05
C GLU A 87 -15.21 1.50 0.04
N ARG A 88 -14.28 2.05 -0.75
CA ARG A 88 -12.94 1.48 -0.92
C ARG A 88 -11.89 2.58 -0.92
N PRO A 89 -10.82 2.44 -0.11
CA PRO A 89 -9.74 3.40 -0.12
C PRO A 89 -8.99 3.37 -1.46
N LEU A 90 -8.64 4.55 -1.96
CA LEU A 90 -7.86 4.76 -3.18
C LEU A 90 -6.48 5.29 -2.79
N LEU A 91 -5.43 4.57 -3.17
CA LEU A 91 -4.05 5.03 -3.00
C LEU A 91 -3.64 5.89 -4.19
N LYS A 92 -3.40 7.19 -3.98
CA LYS A 92 -2.78 8.06 -4.97
C LYS A 92 -1.28 7.81 -4.96
N ALA A 93 -0.79 7.01 -5.91
CA ALA A 93 0.61 6.60 -5.94
C ALA A 93 1.50 7.72 -6.47
N ARG A 94 2.65 7.91 -5.82
CA ARG A 94 3.74 8.78 -6.28
C ARG A 94 5.04 8.02 -6.55
N VAL A 95 5.13 6.75 -6.13
CA VAL A 95 6.18 5.82 -6.53
C VAL A 95 5.56 4.44 -6.74
N VAL A 96 6.04 3.73 -7.76
CA VAL A 96 5.80 2.32 -8.01
C VAL A 96 7.12 1.61 -8.29
N GLN A 97 7.25 0.39 -7.79
CA GLN A 97 8.36 -0.48 -8.14
C GLN A 97 7.88 -1.91 -8.30
N CYS A 98 8.25 -2.56 -9.41
CA CYS A 98 8.14 -4.00 -9.54
C CYS A 98 9.19 -4.66 -8.63
N VAL A 99 8.72 -5.50 -7.71
CA VAL A 99 9.51 -6.17 -6.69
C VAL A 99 9.34 -7.68 -6.78
N ASP A 100 9.14 -8.19 -8.00
CA ASP A 100 9.15 -9.62 -8.28
C ASP A 100 10.44 -10.26 -7.74
N GLY A 101 10.29 -11.36 -7.01
CA GLY A 101 11.40 -12.08 -6.37
C GLY A 101 11.69 -11.65 -4.93
N VAL A 102 10.98 -10.67 -4.37
CA VAL A 102 11.04 -10.38 -2.93
C VAL A 102 10.55 -11.57 -2.11
N ASP A 103 11.30 -11.90 -1.06
CA ASP A 103 10.90 -12.85 -0.02
C ASP A 103 9.85 -12.19 0.89
N LEU A 104 8.58 -12.49 0.62
CA LEU A 104 7.44 -11.95 1.37
C LEU A 104 7.47 -12.33 2.86
N PRO A 105 7.69 -13.59 3.26
CA PRO A 105 7.90 -13.96 4.66
C PRO A 105 8.99 -13.14 5.36
N ALA A 106 10.15 -12.95 4.72
CA ALA A 106 11.23 -12.16 5.30
C ALA A 106 10.86 -10.68 5.44
N LEU A 107 10.17 -10.10 4.46
CA LEU A 107 9.64 -8.73 4.53
C LEU A 107 8.67 -8.58 5.70
N GLU A 108 7.75 -9.53 5.87
CA GLU A 108 6.79 -9.50 6.97
C GLU A 108 7.49 -9.58 8.34
N GLN A 109 8.49 -10.45 8.47
CA GLN A 109 9.28 -10.55 9.70
C GLN A 109 10.04 -9.25 9.99
N ALA A 110 10.69 -8.66 8.99
CA ALA A 110 11.42 -7.40 9.15
C ALA A 110 10.52 -6.25 9.62
N LEU A 111 9.28 -6.19 9.11
CA LEU A 111 8.29 -5.20 9.53
C LEU A 111 7.81 -5.42 10.97
N LYS A 112 7.59 -6.68 11.37
CA LYS A 112 7.25 -7.03 12.76
C LYS A 112 8.35 -6.58 13.73
N ASP A 113 9.61 -6.84 13.39
CA ASP A 113 10.74 -6.49 14.24
C ASP A 113 10.95 -4.98 14.30
N GLN A 114 10.82 -4.26 13.18
CA GLN A 114 10.85 -2.79 13.15
C GLN A 114 9.79 -2.19 14.08
N ARG A 115 8.53 -2.62 13.94
CA ARG A 115 7.41 -2.11 14.75
C ARG A 115 7.60 -2.41 16.23
N ARG A 116 8.06 -3.63 16.58
CA ARG A 116 8.38 -4.00 17.97
C ARG A 116 9.43 -3.07 18.56
N TYR A 117 10.51 -2.81 17.83
CA TYR A 117 11.57 -1.91 18.28
C TYR A 117 11.04 -0.48 18.52
N LEU A 118 10.28 0.07 17.58
CA LEU A 118 9.72 1.43 17.72
C LEU A 118 8.77 1.54 18.93
N ALA A 119 7.90 0.55 19.13
CA ALA A 119 6.97 0.54 20.27
C ALA A 119 7.68 0.55 21.63
N THR A 120 8.84 -0.13 21.76
CA THR A 120 9.61 -0.09 23.02
C THR A 120 10.16 1.30 23.36
N ARG A 121 10.41 2.13 22.35
CA ARG A 121 10.95 3.49 22.54
C ARG A 121 9.84 4.47 22.93
N GLU A 122 8.67 4.35 22.31
CA GLU A 122 7.51 5.21 22.58
C GLU A 122 6.89 4.95 23.96
N GLY A 123 6.98 3.72 24.48
CA GLY A 123 6.55 3.40 25.84
C GLY A 123 7.56 3.74 26.95
N SER A 124 8.68 4.38 26.61
CA SER A 124 9.74 4.78 27.55
C SER A 124 9.85 6.30 27.75
N GLU A 125 8.89 7.07 27.23
CA GLU A 125 8.68 8.50 27.52
C GLU A 125 7.52 8.70 28.49
#